data_AF-A0A1E1XIH3-F1
#
_entry.id   AF-A0A1E1XIH3-F1
#
_cell.length_a   1.000
_cell.length_b   1.000
_cell.length_c   1.000
_cell.angle_alpha   90.00
_cell.angle_beta   90.00
_cell.angle_gamma   90.00
#
_symmetry.space_group_name_H-M   'P 1'
#
loop_
_entity.id
_entity.type
_entity.pdbx_description
1 polymer ?
#
loop_
_entity_poly.entity_id
_entity_poly.type
_entity_poly.pdbx_seq_one_letter_code
_entity_poly.pdbx_strand_id
1 'polypeptide(L)'
;TEQRSDTQSWTWNCVILFHWVIGSSAFAYAVWRYATDEANTSLPKEIRREFRPSPYGFRRHQDMTSFDWEIERSFVFVTWKWLLIHPVLARATVYAAPALLPMFYTGYSALFVTSLLGAEVVAVFLILHALFFVMASIRAPMLCYTTAFLVLVAKFSLSHSFRQLVHIRHGALGYSVIMAVVQWTLLRCLSFSLDFIQAESTARQRTTQGPPYWKTLAYVFYLPPLYLGPMQNYSDFEVQVEKVRPNCTPREIAAIFGRLLRSGVHFLLVEGFTHYFYSSAMSQRPWTVEKLTVSSLLGYGLALNFFFFLRYVFCYGFAGSLARAEGIELPPHAKCI
;
A
#
# COMPACT_ATOMS: atom_id res chain seq x y z
N THR A 1 -52.61 1.62 -5.48
CA THR A 1 -51.44 2.17 -4.75
C THR A 1 -50.14 1.57 -5.24
N GLU A 2 -50.08 0.27 -5.56
CA GLU A 2 -48.92 -0.41 -6.20
C GLU A 2 -48.50 0.16 -7.57
N GLN A 3 -49.46 0.48 -8.45
CA GLN A 3 -49.13 0.96 -9.80
C GLN A 3 -48.45 2.35 -9.81
N ARG A 4 -48.63 3.13 -8.72
CA ARG A 4 -47.98 4.43 -8.51
C ARG A 4 -46.57 4.29 -7.92
N SER A 5 -46.30 3.21 -7.15
CA SER A 5 -44.95 2.91 -6.67
C SER A 5 -44.06 2.36 -7.79
N ASP A 6 -44.61 1.57 -8.72
CA ASP A 6 -43.83 0.98 -9.82
C ASP A 6 -43.39 2.01 -10.86
N THR A 7 -44.27 2.97 -11.17
CA THR A 7 -43.94 4.08 -12.08
C THR A 7 -42.91 5.04 -11.47
N GLN A 8 -42.98 5.29 -10.16
CA GLN A 8 -42.00 6.11 -9.45
C GLN A 8 -40.64 5.39 -9.31
N SER A 9 -40.64 4.07 -9.11
CA SER A 9 -39.45 3.21 -9.17
C SER A 9 -38.78 3.26 -10.54
N TRP A 10 -39.57 3.15 -11.62
CA TRP A 10 -39.06 3.15 -12.98
C TRP A 10 -38.45 4.51 -13.38
N THR A 11 -39.12 5.62 -13.08
CA THR A 11 -38.55 6.96 -13.35
C THR A 11 -37.28 7.22 -12.55
N TRP A 12 -37.21 6.77 -11.30
CA TRP A 12 -36.00 6.85 -10.48
C TRP A 12 -34.84 6.05 -11.07
N ASN A 13 -35.10 4.82 -11.54
CA ASN A 13 -34.12 3.99 -12.22
C ASN A 13 -33.63 4.64 -13.54
N CYS A 14 -34.53 5.27 -14.29
CA CYS A 14 -34.15 6.03 -15.48
C CYS A 14 -33.25 7.22 -15.13
N VAL A 15 -33.59 8.01 -14.10
CA VAL A 15 -32.77 9.14 -13.65
C VAL A 15 -31.38 8.68 -13.23
N ILE A 16 -31.29 7.58 -12.48
CA ILE A 16 -30.01 6.96 -12.09
C ILE A 16 -29.21 6.56 -13.34
N LEU A 17 -29.85 5.86 -14.29
CA LEU A 17 -29.19 5.44 -15.52
C LEU A 17 -28.69 6.65 -16.33
N PHE A 18 -29.52 7.68 -16.52
CA PHE A 18 -29.13 8.91 -17.21
C PHE A 18 -27.97 9.60 -16.51
N HIS A 19 -28.00 9.69 -15.17
CA HIS A 19 -26.91 10.27 -14.39
C HIS A 19 -25.58 9.54 -14.63
N TRP A 20 -25.59 8.21 -14.55
CA TRP A 20 -24.38 7.41 -14.79
C TRP A 20 -23.90 7.47 -16.23
N VAL A 21 -24.80 7.41 -17.21
CA VAL A 21 -24.44 7.53 -18.64
C VAL A 21 -23.81 8.89 -18.90
N ILE A 22 -24.47 9.99 -18.51
CA ILE A 22 -23.94 11.35 -18.71
C ILE A 22 -22.62 11.53 -17.96
N GLY A 23 -22.55 11.11 -16.70
CA GLY A 23 -21.34 11.21 -15.88
C GLY A 23 -20.16 10.43 -16.46
N SER A 24 -20.37 9.17 -16.84
CA SER A 24 -19.33 8.34 -17.46
C SER A 24 -18.93 8.84 -18.84
N SER A 25 -19.87 9.34 -19.66
CA SER A 25 -19.56 9.93 -20.96
C SER A 25 -18.79 11.24 -20.81
N ALA A 26 -19.15 12.11 -19.86
CA ALA A 26 -18.44 13.35 -19.58
C ALA A 26 -17.01 13.07 -19.06
N PHE A 27 -16.87 12.09 -18.17
CA PHE A 27 -15.58 11.61 -17.68
C PHE A 27 -14.71 11.10 -18.83
N ALA A 28 -15.24 10.16 -19.62
CA ALA A 28 -14.53 9.59 -20.75
C ALA A 28 -14.13 10.66 -21.77
N TYR A 29 -15.02 11.63 -22.04
CA TYR A 29 -14.73 12.76 -22.92
C TYR A 29 -13.58 13.62 -22.39
N ALA A 30 -13.64 14.06 -21.13
CA ALA A 30 -12.59 14.90 -20.54
C ALA A 30 -11.22 14.19 -20.55
N VAL A 31 -11.19 12.93 -20.10
CA VAL A 31 -9.99 12.10 -20.07
C VAL A 31 -9.44 11.85 -21.48
N TRP A 32 -10.31 11.57 -22.45
CA TRP A 32 -9.92 11.42 -23.86
C TRP A 32 -9.35 12.72 -24.44
N ARG A 33 -10.02 13.86 -24.21
CA ARG A 33 -9.54 15.18 -24.65
C ARG A 33 -8.12 15.43 -24.15
N TYR A 34 -7.87 15.18 -22.88
CA TYR A 34 -6.53 15.28 -22.30
C TYR A 34 -5.53 14.28 -22.92
N ALA A 35 -5.88 13.01 -23.07
CA ALA A 35 -5.00 12.00 -23.66
C ALA A 35 -4.56 12.32 -25.10
N THR A 36 -5.42 13.03 -25.84
CA THR A 36 -5.17 13.46 -27.23
C THR A 36 -4.66 14.88 -27.37
N ASP A 37 -4.54 15.63 -26.27
CA ASP A 37 -4.07 17.02 -26.30
C ASP A 37 -2.62 17.09 -26.82
N GLU A 38 -2.33 18.10 -27.63
CA GLU A 38 -1.00 18.29 -28.19
C GLU A 38 0.03 18.49 -27.07
N ALA A 39 -0.32 19.25 -26.03
CA ALA A 39 0.55 19.50 -24.89
C ALA A 39 0.89 18.22 -24.12
N ASN A 40 -0.01 17.24 -24.07
CA ASN A 40 0.26 15.92 -23.48
C ASN A 40 1.09 15.04 -24.43
N THR A 41 0.67 14.94 -25.69
CA THR A 41 1.30 14.04 -26.67
C THR A 41 2.69 14.49 -27.14
N SER A 42 3.03 15.78 -26.98
CA SER A 42 4.36 16.33 -27.28
C SER A 42 5.40 16.06 -26.17
N LEU A 43 4.98 15.76 -24.93
CA LEU A 43 5.87 15.61 -23.78
C LEU A 43 7.05 14.64 -24.02
N PRO A 44 6.85 13.43 -24.59
CA PRO A 44 7.97 12.52 -24.85
C PRO A 44 9.02 13.09 -25.82
N LYS A 45 8.65 14.06 -26.66
CA LYS A 45 9.56 14.76 -27.57
C LYS A 45 10.27 15.92 -26.86
N GLU A 46 9.55 16.67 -26.04
CA GLU A 46 10.08 17.85 -25.33
C GLU A 46 11.04 17.49 -24.20
N ILE A 47 10.76 16.42 -23.44
CA ILE A 47 11.54 15.99 -22.27
C ILE A 47 11.95 14.52 -22.38
N ARG A 48 12.59 14.18 -23.51
CA ARG A 48 12.94 12.80 -23.87
C ARG A 48 13.65 11.98 -22.78
N ARG A 49 14.44 12.61 -21.91
CA ARG A 49 15.17 11.92 -20.81
C ARG A 49 14.26 11.39 -19.71
N GLU A 50 13.08 11.98 -19.54
CA GLU A 50 12.08 11.60 -18.54
C GLU A 50 11.18 10.44 -19.00
N PHE A 51 11.40 9.95 -20.23
CA PHE A 51 10.61 8.90 -20.85
C PHE A 51 11.50 7.73 -21.26
N ARG A 52 10.96 6.51 -21.14
CA ARG A 52 11.62 5.30 -21.66
C ARG A 52 10.77 4.60 -22.73
N PRO A 53 11.38 3.80 -23.61
CA PRO A 53 10.63 2.85 -24.43
C PRO A 53 9.80 1.92 -23.53
N SER A 54 8.60 1.56 -23.99
CA SER A 54 7.72 0.68 -23.23
C SER A 54 8.37 -0.70 -23.03
N PRO A 55 8.48 -1.20 -21.79
CA PRO A 55 8.96 -2.55 -21.53
C PRO A 55 7.96 -3.64 -21.98
N TYR A 56 6.74 -3.25 -22.36
CA TYR A 56 5.67 -4.17 -22.79
C TYR A 56 5.48 -4.20 -24.32
N GLY A 57 6.37 -3.53 -25.07
CA GLY A 57 6.29 -3.47 -26.53
C GLY A 57 5.26 -2.48 -27.08
N PHE A 58 4.74 -1.55 -26.25
CA PHE A 58 3.91 -0.47 -26.77
C PHE A 58 4.73 0.52 -27.61
N ARG A 59 4.10 1.08 -28.66
CA ARG A 59 4.70 2.14 -29.46
C ARG A 59 4.86 3.46 -28.71
N ARG A 60 3.99 3.71 -27.72
CA ARG A 60 4.08 4.90 -26.85
C ARG A 60 5.19 4.73 -25.83
N HIS A 61 5.83 5.84 -25.48
CA HIS A 61 6.83 5.86 -24.42
C HIS A 61 6.15 5.82 -23.05
N GLN A 62 6.88 5.35 -22.06
CA GLN A 62 6.46 5.34 -20.68
C GLN A 62 7.01 6.55 -19.94
N ASP A 63 6.15 7.29 -19.25
CA ASP A 63 6.51 8.35 -18.31
C ASP A 63 7.23 7.76 -17.08
N MET A 64 8.46 8.23 -16.80
CA MET A 64 9.26 7.83 -15.64
C MET A 64 9.28 8.88 -14.52
N THR A 65 8.60 10.01 -14.71
CA THR A 65 8.63 11.12 -13.73
C THR A 65 7.85 10.79 -12.46
N SER A 66 6.99 9.77 -12.49
CA SER A 66 6.26 9.30 -11.31
C SER A 66 7.19 8.49 -10.42
N PHE A 67 7.95 9.20 -9.58
CA PHE A 67 8.94 8.59 -8.71
C PHE A 67 8.32 7.54 -7.79
N ASP A 68 7.17 7.84 -7.17
CA ASP A 68 6.46 6.90 -6.31
C ASP A 68 6.09 5.60 -7.04
N TRP A 69 5.52 5.70 -8.25
CA TRP A 69 5.12 4.51 -9.00
C TRP A 69 6.35 3.70 -9.41
N GLU A 70 7.45 4.34 -9.81
CA GLU A 70 8.67 3.62 -10.16
C GLU A 70 9.26 2.86 -8.96
N ILE A 71 9.15 3.40 -7.73
CA ILE A 71 9.53 2.69 -6.50
C ILE A 71 8.64 1.47 -6.29
N GLU A 72 7.31 1.65 -6.30
CA GLU A 72 6.35 0.56 -6.04
C GLU A 72 6.46 -0.54 -7.11
N ARG A 73 6.55 -0.15 -8.38
CA ARG A 73 6.78 -1.03 -9.52
C ARG A 73 8.07 -1.82 -9.36
N SER A 74 9.19 -1.14 -9.10
CA SER A 74 10.50 -1.79 -8.91
C SER A 74 10.48 -2.73 -7.72
N PHE A 75 9.86 -2.33 -6.60
CA PHE A 75 9.71 -3.17 -5.41
C PHE A 75 8.99 -4.46 -5.77
N VAL A 76 7.84 -4.40 -6.44
CA VAL A 76 7.08 -5.60 -6.83
C VAL A 76 7.88 -6.49 -7.78
N PHE A 77 8.53 -5.93 -8.80
CA PHE A 77 9.33 -6.73 -9.75
C PHE A 77 10.51 -7.46 -9.10
N VAL A 78 11.15 -6.86 -8.10
CA VAL A 78 12.26 -7.50 -7.38
C VAL A 78 11.75 -8.54 -6.38
N THR A 79 10.58 -8.31 -5.77
CA THR A 79 10.13 -9.05 -4.57
C THR A 79 8.99 -10.03 -4.81
N TRP A 80 8.37 -10.06 -6.00
CA TRP A 80 7.14 -10.83 -6.24
C TRP A 80 7.24 -12.32 -5.84
N LYS A 81 8.39 -12.95 -6.04
CA LYS A 81 8.61 -14.36 -5.64
C LYS A 81 8.48 -14.55 -4.13
N TRP A 82 9.13 -13.68 -3.35
CA TRP A 82 9.01 -13.67 -1.89
C TRP A 82 7.56 -13.44 -1.46
N LEU A 83 6.91 -12.44 -2.07
CA LEU A 83 5.53 -12.08 -1.75
C LEU A 83 4.54 -13.21 -2.04
N LEU A 84 4.69 -13.93 -3.16
CA LEU A 84 3.79 -15.04 -3.51
C LEU A 84 4.06 -16.33 -2.72
N ILE A 85 5.31 -16.58 -2.32
CA ILE A 85 5.67 -17.76 -1.53
C ILE A 85 5.23 -17.61 -0.07
N HIS A 86 5.30 -16.39 0.48
CA HIS A 86 4.93 -16.10 1.87
C HIS A 86 3.57 -16.70 2.30
N PRO A 87 2.44 -16.46 1.59
CA PRO A 87 1.15 -17.01 2.01
C PRO A 87 1.09 -18.55 1.94
N VAL A 88 1.81 -19.18 1.00
CA VAL A 88 1.87 -20.64 0.90
C VAL A 88 2.58 -21.23 2.12
N LEU A 89 3.74 -20.68 2.48
CA LEU A 89 4.48 -21.13 3.66
C LEU A 89 3.75 -20.81 4.96
N ALA A 90 3.10 -19.65 5.07
CA ALA A 90 2.27 -19.30 6.22
C ALA A 90 1.15 -20.34 6.44
N ARG A 91 0.46 -20.74 5.36
CA ARG A 91 -0.60 -21.77 5.41
C ARG A 91 -0.05 -23.14 5.77
N ALA A 92 1.14 -23.49 5.27
CA ALA A 92 1.84 -24.71 5.67
C ALA A 92 2.23 -24.68 7.16
N THR A 93 2.70 -23.54 7.69
CA THR A 93 3.02 -23.36 9.11
C THR A 93 1.77 -23.49 9.98
N VAL A 94 0.64 -22.88 9.59
CA VAL A 94 -0.64 -23.05 10.31
C VAL A 94 -1.03 -24.52 10.39
N TYR A 95 -0.91 -25.25 9.27
CA TYR A 95 -1.30 -26.65 9.20
C TYR A 95 -0.39 -27.56 10.04
N ALA A 96 0.93 -27.33 10.00
CA ALA A 96 1.90 -28.18 10.68
C ALA A 96 2.11 -27.84 12.16
N ALA A 97 2.18 -26.54 12.49
CA ALA A 97 2.51 -26.04 13.82
C ALA A 97 1.95 -24.62 14.03
N PRO A 98 0.64 -24.46 14.33
CA PRO A 98 -0.01 -23.14 14.41
C PRO A 98 0.61 -22.24 15.48
N ALA A 99 1.17 -22.81 16.56
CA ALA A 99 1.88 -22.07 17.60
C ALA A 99 3.15 -21.34 17.08
N LEU A 100 3.74 -21.81 15.97
CA LEU A 100 4.93 -21.20 15.37
C LEU A 100 4.60 -20.08 14.38
N LEU A 101 3.33 -19.80 14.09
CA LEU A 101 2.94 -18.81 13.09
C LEU A 101 3.53 -17.40 13.35
N PRO A 102 3.52 -16.84 14.58
CA PRO A 102 4.13 -15.53 14.83
C PRO A 102 5.66 -15.52 14.60
N MET A 103 6.33 -16.62 14.93
CA MET A 103 7.77 -16.80 14.66
C MET A 103 8.03 -16.91 13.17
N PHE A 104 7.17 -17.60 12.41
CA PHE A 104 7.26 -17.65 10.96
C PHE A 104 7.13 -16.26 10.33
N TYR A 105 6.10 -15.49 10.70
CA TYR A 105 5.92 -14.13 10.18
C TYR A 105 7.11 -13.24 10.49
N THR A 106 7.66 -13.34 11.69
CA THR A 106 8.86 -12.58 12.05
C THR A 106 10.09 -13.04 11.25
N GLY A 107 10.40 -14.33 11.29
CA GLY A 107 11.63 -14.89 10.72
C GLY A 107 11.69 -14.79 9.20
N TYR A 108 10.59 -15.11 8.51
CA TYR A 108 10.52 -14.99 7.05
C TYR A 108 10.67 -13.53 6.62
N SER A 109 9.97 -12.61 7.29
CA SER A 109 10.02 -11.19 6.95
C SER A 109 11.37 -10.57 7.28
N ALA A 110 12.02 -10.98 8.38
CA ALA A 110 13.38 -10.58 8.69
C ALA A 110 14.39 -11.07 7.64
N LEU A 111 14.24 -12.32 7.17
CA LEU A 111 15.06 -12.84 6.07
C LEU A 111 14.82 -12.05 4.76
N PHE A 112 13.56 -11.80 4.44
CA PHE A 112 13.17 -10.97 3.29
C PHE A 112 13.82 -9.58 3.36
N VAL A 113 13.66 -8.87 4.47
CA VAL A 113 14.23 -7.53 4.68
C VAL A 113 15.74 -7.57 4.64
N THR A 114 16.37 -8.58 5.24
CA THR A 114 17.83 -8.74 5.19
C THR A 114 18.33 -8.92 3.76
N SER A 115 17.64 -9.74 2.97
CA SER A 115 18.01 -10.02 1.57
C SER A 115 17.83 -8.81 0.65
N LEU A 116 16.82 -7.98 0.91
CA LEU A 116 16.46 -6.85 0.06
C LEU A 116 17.13 -5.53 0.49
N LEU A 117 17.14 -5.26 1.80
CA LEU A 117 17.48 -3.96 2.39
C LEU A 117 18.67 -4.05 3.37
N GLY A 118 19.18 -5.25 3.67
CA GLY A 118 20.29 -5.48 4.58
C GLY A 118 19.88 -5.70 6.04
N ALA A 119 20.77 -6.34 6.81
CA ALA A 119 20.54 -6.68 8.21
C ALA A 119 20.37 -5.45 9.11
N GLU A 120 20.95 -4.31 8.74
CA GLU A 120 20.83 -3.05 9.50
C GLU A 120 19.39 -2.58 9.61
N VAL A 121 18.57 -2.79 8.58
CA VAL A 121 17.14 -2.41 8.59
C VAL A 121 16.36 -3.31 9.54
N VAL A 122 16.69 -4.61 9.59
CA VAL A 122 16.12 -5.53 10.58
C VAL A 122 16.52 -5.13 11.99
N ALA A 123 17.79 -4.75 12.20
CA ALA A 123 18.24 -4.25 13.50
C ALA A 123 17.45 -3.00 13.93
N VAL A 124 17.19 -2.05 13.02
CA VAL A 124 16.33 -0.89 13.31
C VAL A 124 14.92 -1.32 13.70
N PHE A 125 14.31 -2.30 13.02
CA PHE A 125 12.98 -2.80 13.40
C PHE A 125 12.97 -3.42 14.79
N LEU A 126 13.98 -4.21 15.14
CA LEU A 126 14.13 -4.81 16.46
C LEU A 126 14.37 -3.76 17.55
N ILE A 127 15.18 -2.74 17.28
CA ILE A 127 15.42 -1.63 18.22
C ILE A 127 14.14 -0.85 18.46
N LEU A 128 13.40 -0.51 17.40
CA LEU A 128 12.12 0.19 17.52
C LEU A 128 11.10 -0.67 18.29
N HIS A 129 11.00 -1.96 17.98
CA HIS A 129 10.12 -2.88 18.70
C HIS A 129 10.49 -2.96 20.18
N ALA A 130 11.77 -3.19 20.51
CA ALA A 130 12.24 -3.27 21.89
C ALA A 130 11.97 -1.97 22.67
N LEU A 131 12.24 -0.82 22.06
CA LEU A 131 11.96 0.49 22.68
C LEU A 131 10.48 0.64 23.03
N PHE A 132 9.57 0.37 22.08
CA PHE A 132 8.14 0.48 22.32
C PHE A 132 7.59 -0.63 23.23
N PHE A 133 8.21 -1.80 23.25
CA PHE A 133 7.86 -2.87 24.17
C PHE A 133 8.15 -2.46 25.62
N VAL A 134 9.29 -1.80 25.87
CA VAL A 134 9.61 -1.21 27.17
C VAL A 134 8.64 -0.08 27.50
N MET A 135 8.37 0.85 26.57
CA MET A 135 7.43 1.95 26.82
C MET A 135 6.01 1.45 27.13
N ALA A 136 5.55 0.41 26.43
CA ALA A 136 4.25 -0.24 26.69
C ALA A 136 4.19 -0.82 28.11
N SER A 137 5.29 -1.41 28.58
CA SER A 137 5.39 -2.02 29.91
C SER A 137 5.33 -0.99 31.06
N ILE A 138 5.66 0.29 30.79
CA ILE A 138 5.54 1.40 31.75
C ILE A 138 4.08 1.85 31.93
N ARG A 139 3.20 1.51 30.98
CA ARG A 139 1.75 1.78 31.02
C ARG A 139 1.37 3.26 31.00
N ALA A 140 2.21 4.11 30.42
CA ALA A 140 1.94 5.53 30.24
C ALA A 140 1.79 5.86 28.73
N PRO A 141 0.58 6.11 28.21
CA PRO A 141 0.38 6.33 26.78
C PRO A 141 1.11 7.58 26.27
N MET A 142 1.24 8.61 27.10
CA MET A 142 2.01 9.81 26.77
C MET A 142 3.48 9.50 26.47
N LEU A 143 4.10 8.54 27.17
CA LEU A 143 5.47 8.14 26.87
C LEU A 143 5.58 7.50 25.48
N CYS A 144 4.60 6.69 25.08
CA CYS A 144 4.59 6.11 23.73
C CYS A 144 4.53 7.20 22.65
N TYR A 145 3.68 8.22 22.83
CA TYR A 145 3.57 9.35 21.90
C TYR A 145 4.84 10.20 21.87
N THR A 146 5.42 10.54 23.03
CA THR A 146 6.65 11.34 23.09
C THR A 146 7.83 10.58 22.49
N THR A 147 7.96 9.27 22.77
CA THR A 147 8.97 8.42 22.13
C THR A 147 8.78 8.36 20.61
N ALA A 148 7.56 8.17 20.11
CA ALA A 148 7.28 8.19 18.68
C ALA A 148 7.66 9.52 18.02
N PHE A 149 7.31 10.63 18.67
CA PHE A 149 7.67 11.97 18.21
C PHE A 149 9.20 12.17 18.18
N LEU A 150 9.92 11.76 19.23
CA LEU A 150 11.37 11.86 19.29
C LEU A 150 12.06 11.03 18.22
N VAL A 151 11.60 9.80 17.97
CA VAL A 151 12.11 8.94 16.88
C VAL A 151 11.85 9.60 15.52
N LEU A 152 10.66 10.19 15.33
CA LEU A 152 10.32 10.89 14.10
C LEU A 152 11.24 12.11 13.88
N VAL A 153 11.45 12.93 14.92
CA VAL A 153 12.39 14.06 14.88
C VAL A 153 13.80 13.57 14.59
N ALA A 154 14.28 12.52 15.26
CA ALA A 154 15.60 11.95 15.02
C ALA A 154 15.79 11.48 13.57
N LYS A 155 14.77 10.86 12.99
CA LYS A 155 14.75 10.45 11.56
C LYS A 155 14.90 11.65 10.62
N PHE A 156 14.21 12.77 10.88
CA PHE A 156 14.35 13.99 10.07
C PHE A 156 15.70 14.69 10.30
N SER A 157 16.23 14.62 11.52
CA SER A 157 17.51 15.20 11.92
C SER A 157 18.73 14.36 11.53
N LEU A 158 18.55 13.24 10.82
CA LEU A 158 19.68 12.46 10.27
C LEU A 158 20.62 13.37 9.48
N SER A 159 21.93 13.19 9.63
CA SER A 159 22.90 14.02 8.92
C SER A 159 22.79 13.81 7.40
N HIS A 160 23.12 14.85 6.62
CA HIS A 160 23.16 14.74 5.16
C HIS A 160 24.09 13.60 4.72
N SER A 161 25.26 13.49 5.35
CA SER A 161 26.23 12.43 5.07
C SER A 161 25.67 11.03 5.31
N PHE A 162 24.88 10.84 6.38
CA PHE A 162 24.24 9.55 6.64
C PHE A 162 23.19 9.22 5.57
N ARG A 163 22.30 10.18 5.22
CA ARG A 163 21.32 9.98 4.15
C ARG A 163 22.00 9.63 2.82
N GLN A 164 23.08 10.33 2.50
CA GLN A 164 23.85 10.08 1.27
C GLN A 164 24.50 8.69 1.28
N LEU A 165 25.02 8.24 2.43
CA LEU A 165 25.59 6.89 2.55
C LEU A 165 24.54 5.80 2.28
N VAL A 166 23.35 5.92 2.88
CA VAL A 166 22.24 4.97 2.62
C VAL A 166 21.81 5.03 1.15
N HIS A 167 21.73 6.22 0.58
CA HIS A 167 21.38 6.42 -0.83
C HIS A 167 22.42 5.79 -1.78
N ILE A 168 23.72 5.94 -1.52
CA ILE A 168 24.77 5.33 -2.34
C ILE A 168 24.71 3.80 -2.25
N ARG A 169 24.46 3.26 -1.05
CA ARG A 169 24.43 1.80 -0.83
C ARG A 169 23.21 1.12 -1.46
N HIS A 170 22.03 1.73 -1.37
CA HIS A 170 20.76 1.10 -1.78
C HIS A 170 20.12 1.72 -3.04
N GLY A 171 20.72 2.78 -3.59
CA GLY A 171 20.13 3.57 -4.67
C GLY A 171 18.91 4.38 -4.21
N ALA A 172 18.37 5.19 -5.14
CA ALA A 172 17.21 6.05 -4.87
C ALA A 172 15.96 5.26 -4.46
N LEU A 173 15.64 4.18 -5.18
CA LEU A 173 14.44 3.38 -4.93
C LEU A 173 14.54 2.62 -3.59
N GLY A 174 15.69 1.99 -3.32
CA GLY A 174 15.93 1.29 -2.06
C GLY A 174 15.92 2.24 -0.86
N TYR A 175 16.52 3.42 -0.98
CA TYR A 175 16.44 4.47 0.03
C TYR A 175 14.98 4.83 0.37
N SER A 176 14.15 5.08 -0.63
CA SER A 176 12.73 5.41 -0.42
C SER A 176 11.96 4.27 0.26
N VAL A 177 12.20 3.02 -0.14
CA VAL A 177 11.60 1.85 0.53
C VAL A 177 12.02 1.77 1.99
N ILE A 178 13.31 1.91 2.31
CA ILE A 178 13.83 1.90 3.70
C ILE A 178 13.14 2.97 4.54
N MET A 179 13.08 4.21 4.04
CA MET A 179 12.49 5.34 4.76
C MET A 179 10.99 5.14 5.01
N ALA A 180 10.29 4.49 4.07
CA ALA A 180 8.88 4.13 4.21
C ALA A 180 8.69 2.99 5.22
N VAL A 181 9.36 1.86 5.07
CA VAL A 181 9.16 0.72 5.98
C VAL A 181 9.56 1.03 7.42
N VAL A 182 10.61 1.85 7.65
CA VAL A 182 10.96 2.32 9.00
C VAL A 182 9.85 3.20 9.59
N GLN A 183 9.24 4.08 8.80
CA GLN A 183 8.09 4.88 9.25
C GLN A 183 6.89 4.01 9.62
N TRP A 184 6.64 2.97 8.84
CA TRP A 184 5.53 2.06 9.04
C TRP A 184 5.74 1.18 10.26
N THR A 185 6.95 0.68 10.45
CA THR A 185 7.38 -0.02 11.66
C THR A 185 7.20 0.86 12.89
N LEU A 186 7.58 2.14 12.84
CA LEU A 186 7.34 3.09 13.94
C LEU A 186 5.85 3.20 14.28
N LEU A 187 4.97 3.31 13.27
CA LEU A 187 3.53 3.41 13.48
C LEU A 187 2.91 2.11 14.01
N ARG A 188 3.38 0.94 13.55
CA ARG A 188 3.02 -0.36 14.13
C ARG A 188 3.49 -0.45 15.59
N CYS A 189 4.70 -0.01 15.88
CA CYS A 189 5.22 0.00 17.24
C CYS A 189 4.35 0.86 18.18
N LEU A 190 3.94 2.04 17.72
CA LEU A 190 3.03 2.91 18.47
C LEU A 190 1.62 2.29 18.62
N SER A 191 1.09 1.65 17.58
CA SER A 191 -0.23 1.01 17.63
C SER A 191 -0.26 -0.13 18.66
N PHE A 192 0.72 -1.05 18.65
CA PHE A 192 0.69 -2.15 19.62
C PHE A 192 0.88 -1.65 21.05
N SER A 193 1.71 -0.62 21.25
CA SER A 193 1.97 -0.12 22.60
C SER A 193 0.73 0.53 23.20
N LEU A 194 -0.03 1.29 22.41
CA LEU A 194 -1.28 1.90 22.85
C LEU A 194 -2.39 0.86 23.07
N ASP A 195 -2.57 -0.07 22.14
CA ASP A 195 -3.59 -1.13 22.25
C ASP A 195 -3.33 -2.01 23.49
N PHE A 196 -2.06 -2.33 23.78
CA PHE A 196 -1.69 -3.07 24.99
C PHE A 196 -2.07 -2.31 26.27
N ILE A 197 -1.73 -1.02 26.36
CA ILE A 197 -2.06 -0.18 27.53
C ILE A 197 -3.58 -0.06 27.72
N GLN A 198 -4.32 0.08 26.62
CA GLN A 198 -5.79 0.20 26.65
C GLN A 198 -6.49 -1.12 27.03
N ALA A 199 -6.00 -2.25 26.55
CA ALA A 199 -6.55 -3.56 26.90
C ALA A 199 -6.47 -3.81 28.41
N GLU A 200 -5.38 -3.42 29.04
CA GLU A 200 -5.20 -3.58 30.48
C GLU A 200 -6.06 -2.61 31.31
N SER A 201 -6.18 -1.36 30.88
CA SER A 201 -7.04 -0.38 31.59
C SER A 201 -8.51 -0.80 31.62
N THR A 202 -8.96 -1.50 30.58
CA THR A 202 -10.33 -2.02 30.45
C THR A 202 -10.49 -3.35 31.19
N ALA A 203 -9.51 -4.25 31.11
CA ALA A 203 -9.50 -5.52 31.82
C ALA A 203 -8.88 -5.35 33.21
N ARG A 204 -9.64 -4.73 34.13
CA ARG A 204 -9.27 -4.30 35.50
C ARG A 204 -8.64 -5.37 36.44
N GLN A 205 -8.32 -6.58 35.94
CA GLN A 205 -7.87 -7.73 36.72
C GLN A 205 -7.11 -8.82 35.91
N ARG A 206 -6.60 -8.55 34.69
CA ARG A 206 -5.68 -9.52 34.04
C ARG A 206 -4.27 -9.36 34.62
N THR A 207 -3.83 -10.41 35.29
CA THR A 207 -2.53 -10.61 35.96
C THR A 207 -1.32 -10.35 35.04
N THR A 208 -0.40 -9.48 35.51
CA THR A 208 1.09 -9.54 35.47
C THR A 208 1.85 -10.02 34.21
N GLN A 209 1.20 -10.26 33.08
CA GLN A 209 1.90 -10.63 31.84
C GLN A 209 2.06 -9.39 30.96
N GLY A 210 3.32 -9.10 30.61
CA GLY A 210 3.65 -8.06 29.63
C GLY A 210 3.09 -8.38 28.23
N PRO A 211 3.32 -7.51 27.24
CA PRO A 211 2.80 -7.73 25.89
C PRO A 211 3.30 -9.07 25.32
N PRO A 212 2.46 -9.84 24.60
CA PRO A 212 2.87 -11.13 24.03
C PRO A 212 3.95 -10.92 22.96
N TYR A 213 5.22 -11.06 23.35
CA TYR A 213 6.40 -10.67 22.57
C TYR A 213 6.38 -11.14 21.12
N TRP A 214 6.17 -12.43 20.88
CA TRP A 214 6.18 -12.98 19.52
C TRP A 214 5.02 -12.48 18.65
N LYS A 215 3.85 -12.19 19.23
CA LYS A 215 2.72 -11.63 18.48
C LYS A 215 2.94 -10.17 18.13
N THR A 216 3.45 -9.35 19.06
CA THR A 216 3.77 -7.95 18.77
C THR A 216 4.90 -7.84 17.75
N LEU A 217 5.88 -8.75 17.82
CA LEU A 217 6.97 -8.81 16.85
C LEU A 217 6.47 -9.25 15.47
N ALA A 218 5.60 -10.28 15.41
CA ALA A 218 4.97 -10.71 14.16
C ALA A 218 4.15 -9.60 13.51
N TYR A 219 3.44 -8.78 14.30
CA TYR A 219 2.70 -7.63 13.82
C TYR A 219 3.61 -6.58 13.18
N VAL A 220 4.71 -6.22 13.85
CA VAL A 220 5.68 -5.24 13.34
C VAL A 220 6.33 -5.72 12.03
N PHE A 221 6.64 -7.01 11.93
CA PHE A 221 7.30 -7.60 10.78
C PHE A 221 6.37 -8.08 9.67
N TYR A 222 5.04 -8.07 9.86
CA TYR A 222 4.10 -8.74 8.95
C TYR A 222 4.29 -8.31 7.48
N LEU A 223 4.74 -9.25 6.64
CA LEU A 223 5.25 -8.95 5.30
C LEU A 223 4.22 -8.36 4.33
N PRO A 224 2.99 -8.89 4.20
CA PRO A 224 2.10 -8.46 3.12
C PRO A 224 1.86 -6.95 3.08
N PRO A 225 1.53 -6.26 4.19
CA PRO A 225 1.44 -4.80 4.22
C PRO A 225 2.76 -4.10 4.57
N LEU A 226 3.91 -4.76 4.65
CA LEU A 226 5.15 -4.19 5.21
C LEU A 226 5.53 -2.86 4.54
N TYR A 227 5.52 -2.84 3.21
CA TYR A 227 5.75 -1.64 2.38
C TYR A 227 4.49 -1.20 1.63
N LEU A 228 3.72 -2.15 1.07
CA LEU A 228 2.64 -1.84 0.13
C LEU A 228 1.30 -1.47 0.80
N GLY A 229 1.13 -1.61 2.11
CA GLY A 229 -0.13 -1.23 2.76
C GLY A 229 -1.27 -2.22 2.74
N PRO A 230 -2.42 -1.82 3.28
CA PRO A 230 -2.63 -0.67 4.19
C PRO A 230 -2.08 -0.95 5.60
N MET A 231 -2.02 0.08 6.46
CA MET A 231 -1.78 -0.14 7.89
C MET A 231 -3.01 -0.71 8.57
N GLN A 232 -2.80 -1.61 9.51
CA GLN A 232 -3.82 -2.25 10.35
C GLN A 232 -3.45 -1.98 11.81
N ASN A 233 -4.43 -1.76 12.69
CA ASN A 233 -4.17 -1.64 14.13
C ASN A 233 -3.73 -2.99 14.71
N TYR A 234 -3.02 -2.97 15.84
CA TYR A 234 -2.54 -4.19 16.49
C TYR A 234 -3.68 -5.09 16.97
N SER A 235 -4.70 -4.52 17.61
CA SER A 235 -5.90 -5.21 18.08
C SER A 235 -6.62 -5.96 16.95
N ASP A 236 -6.80 -5.31 15.79
CA ASP A 236 -7.38 -5.94 14.60
C ASP A 236 -6.50 -7.10 14.10
N PHE A 237 -5.17 -6.90 14.07
CA PHE A 237 -4.24 -7.94 13.66
C PHE A 237 -4.26 -9.15 14.61
N GLU A 238 -4.30 -8.93 15.92
CA GLU A 238 -4.37 -10.00 16.92
C GLU A 238 -5.61 -10.87 16.71
N VAL A 239 -6.79 -10.26 16.53
CA VAL A 239 -8.04 -10.97 16.21
C VAL A 239 -7.90 -11.79 14.92
N GLN A 240 -7.28 -11.24 13.88
CA GLN A 240 -7.10 -11.94 12.59
C GLN A 240 -6.09 -13.08 12.66
N VAL A 241 -5.07 -13.00 13.53
CA VAL A 241 -4.08 -14.07 13.73
C VAL A 241 -4.66 -15.23 14.53
N GLU A 242 -5.54 -14.95 15.49
CA GLU A 242 -6.21 -15.97 16.31
C GLU A 242 -7.40 -16.64 15.61
N LYS A 243 -7.95 -16.00 14.57
CA LYS A 243 -9.06 -16.53 13.78
C LYS A 243 -8.72 -17.90 13.19
N VAL A 244 -9.65 -18.85 13.33
CA VAL A 244 -9.57 -20.15 12.67
C VAL A 244 -9.48 -19.95 11.16
N ARG A 245 -8.44 -20.56 10.56
CA ARG A 245 -8.14 -20.40 9.15
C ARG A 245 -9.16 -21.16 8.30
N PRO A 246 -9.66 -20.58 7.18
CA PRO A 246 -10.58 -21.29 6.29
C PRO A 246 -9.87 -22.50 5.67
N ASN A 247 -10.60 -23.57 5.37
CA ASN A 247 -10.04 -24.73 4.67
C ASN A 247 -9.57 -24.35 3.24
N CYS A 248 -8.48 -24.97 2.76
CA CYS A 248 -7.98 -24.83 1.38
C CYS A 248 -8.90 -25.52 0.37
N THR A 249 -10.17 -25.11 0.29
CA THR A 249 -11.10 -25.65 -0.71
C THR A 249 -10.71 -25.15 -2.12
N PRO A 250 -11.04 -25.89 -3.20
CA PRO A 250 -10.81 -25.43 -4.56
C PRO A 250 -11.44 -24.05 -4.85
N ARG A 251 -12.60 -23.77 -4.23
CA ARG A 251 -13.26 -22.47 -4.31
C ARG A 251 -12.45 -21.35 -3.68
N GLU A 252 -11.84 -21.59 -2.51
CA GLU A 252 -10.98 -20.59 -1.86
C GLU A 252 -9.71 -20.35 -2.68
N ILE A 253 -9.11 -21.41 -3.22
CA ILE A 253 -7.94 -21.31 -4.10
C ILE A 253 -8.29 -20.47 -5.35
N ALA A 254 -9.43 -20.76 -6.01
CA ALA A 254 -9.91 -19.98 -7.14
C ALA A 254 -10.17 -18.50 -6.75
N ALA A 255 -10.70 -18.26 -5.55
CA ALA A 255 -10.90 -16.90 -5.05
C ALA A 255 -9.58 -16.15 -4.80
N ILE A 256 -8.55 -16.84 -4.28
CA ILE A 256 -7.19 -16.28 -4.14
C ILE A 256 -6.62 -15.89 -5.50
N PHE A 257 -6.66 -16.79 -6.48
CA PHE A 257 -6.20 -16.51 -7.84
C PHE A 257 -6.98 -15.35 -8.47
N GLY A 258 -8.31 -15.32 -8.31
CA GLY A 258 -9.14 -14.22 -8.81
C GLY A 258 -8.76 -12.86 -8.18
N ARG A 259 -8.45 -12.83 -6.89
CA ARG A 259 -7.98 -11.61 -6.20
C ARG A 259 -6.62 -11.14 -6.72
N LEU A 260 -5.66 -12.07 -6.89
CA LEU A 260 -4.34 -11.77 -7.43
C LEU A 260 -4.41 -11.32 -8.90
N LEU A 261 -5.23 -11.98 -9.72
CA LEU A 261 -5.47 -11.58 -11.10
C LEU A 261 -6.04 -10.17 -11.18
N ARG A 262 -7.03 -9.86 -10.33
CA ARG A 262 -7.59 -8.51 -10.22
C ARG A 262 -6.53 -7.48 -9.85
N SER A 263 -5.63 -7.78 -8.91
CA SER A 263 -4.48 -6.90 -8.62
C SER A 263 -3.54 -6.75 -9.82
N GLY A 264 -3.30 -7.82 -10.58
CA GLY A 264 -2.55 -7.76 -11.84
C GLY A 264 -3.21 -6.86 -12.88
N VAL A 265 -4.53 -6.88 -13.00
CA VAL A 265 -5.28 -5.94 -13.86
C VAL A 265 -5.08 -4.51 -13.40
N HIS A 266 -5.19 -4.20 -12.11
CA HIS A 266 -4.92 -2.85 -11.60
C HIS A 266 -3.48 -2.40 -11.90
N PHE A 267 -2.48 -3.27 -11.73
CA PHE A 267 -1.10 -2.99 -12.11
C PHE A 267 -0.99 -2.58 -13.58
N LEU A 268 -1.57 -3.38 -14.49
CA LEU A 268 -1.57 -3.09 -15.92
C LEU A 268 -2.31 -1.79 -16.26
N LEU A 269 -3.36 -1.45 -15.52
CA LEU A 269 -4.05 -0.17 -15.67
C LEU A 269 -3.14 1.00 -15.25
N VAL A 270 -2.40 0.91 -14.14
CA VAL A 270 -1.44 1.95 -13.73
C VAL A 270 -0.34 2.09 -14.77
N GLU A 271 0.21 0.97 -15.26
CA GLU A 271 1.17 0.95 -16.36
C GLU A 271 0.59 1.63 -17.60
N GLY A 272 -0.65 1.31 -17.98
CA GLY A 272 -1.36 1.98 -19.06
C GLY A 272 -1.40 3.50 -18.87
N PHE A 273 -1.74 3.97 -17.66
CA PHE A 273 -1.80 5.41 -17.39
C PHE A 273 -0.46 6.13 -17.66
N THR A 274 0.66 5.50 -17.30
CA THR A 274 2.00 6.03 -17.57
C THR A 274 2.37 6.11 -19.06
N HIS A 275 1.61 5.47 -19.95
CA HIS A 275 1.82 5.52 -21.40
C HIS A 275 0.87 6.47 -22.15
N TYR A 276 -0.24 6.88 -21.54
CA TYR A 276 -1.28 7.64 -22.25
C TYR A 276 -1.55 9.03 -21.69
N PHE A 277 -1.47 9.21 -20.36
CA PHE A 277 -1.91 10.43 -19.71
C PHE A 277 -0.76 11.31 -19.23
N TYR A 278 0.45 10.77 -19.04
CA TYR A 278 1.67 11.52 -18.65
C TYR A 278 1.44 12.61 -17.58
N SER A 279 0.51 12.34 -16.64
CA SER A 279 0.01 13.35 -15.69
C SER A 279 1.08 13.74 -14.67
N SER A 280 2.02 12.83 -14.39
CA SER A 280 3.18 13.10 -13.56
C SER A 280 4.18 14.00 -14.28
N ALA A 281 4.48 13.75 -15.55
CA ALA A 281 5.37 14.62 -16.32
C ALA A 281 4.79 16.03 -16.46
N MET A 282 3.47 16.10 -16.67
CA MET A 282 2.74 17.36 -16.75
C MET A 282 2.78 18.15 -15.43
N SER A 283 2.69 17.50 -14.26
CA SER A 283 2.70 18.19 -12.95
C SER A 283 4.03 18.86 -12.64
N GLN A 284 5.12 18.42 -13.27
CA GLN A 284 6.44 19.04 -13.14
C GLN A 284 6.64 20.24 -14.08
N ARG A 285 5.68 20.54 -14.97
CA ARG A 285 5.77 21.61 -15.97
C ARG A 285 4.52 22.50 -16.00
N PRO A 286 4.39 23.44 -15.05
CA PRO A 286 3.24 24.34 -14.97
C PRO A 286 2.96 25.11 -16.28
N TRP A 287 4.00 25.55 -16.98
CA TRP A 287 3.89 26.28 -18.26
C TRP A 287 3.24 25.46 -19.39
N THR A 288 3.34 24.13 -19.34
CA THR A 288 2.69 23.25 -20.32
C THR A 288 1.21 23.07 -19.97
N VAL A 289 0.87 23.08 -18.68
CA VAL A 289 -0.52 23.03 -18.19
C VAL A 289 -1.32 24.25 -18.66
N GLU A 290 -0.70 25.43 -18.70
CA GLU A 290 -1.34 26.67 -19.19
C GLU A 290 -1.81 26.60 -20.65
N LYS A 291 -1.24 25.68 -21.45
CA LYS A 291 -1.61 25.49 -22.85
C LYS A 291 -2.83 24.58 -23.04
N LEU A 292 -3.27 23.89 -21.98
CA LEU A 292 -4.39 22.96 -22.06
C LEU A 292 -5.70 23.70 -22.26
N THR A 293 -6.55 23.17 -23.14
CA THR A 293 -7.95 23.62 -23.22
C THR A 293 -8.68 23.32 -21.92
N VAL A 294 -9.77 24.03 -21.60
CA VAL A 294 -10.55 23.81 -20.37
C VAL A 294 -10.98 22.35 -20.19
N SER A 295 -11.41 21.68 -21.27
CA SER A 295 -11.76 20.26 -21.24
C SER A 295 -10.55 19.35 -20.98
N SER A 296 -9.40 19.67 -21.57
CA SER A 296 -8.15 18.94 -21.34
C SER A 296 -7.59 19.19 -19.93
N LEU A 297 -7.78 20.39 -19.37
CA LEU A 297 -7.39 20.71 -18.00
C LEU A 297 -8.24 19.95 -16.98
N LEU A 298 -9.55 19.83 -17.22
CA LEU A 298 -10.42 18.96 -16.45
C LEU A 298 -9.98 17.49 -16.58
N GLY A 299 -9.71 17.04 -17.81
CA GLY A 299 -9.20 15.69 -18.07
C GLY A 299 -7.86 15.40 -17.40
N TYR A 300 -6.97 16.39 -17.33
CA TYR A 300 -5.70 16.32 -16.62
C TYR A 300 -5.92 16.12 -15.11
N GLY A 301 -6.76 16.96 -14.50
CA GLY A 301 -7.12 16.84 -13.09
C GLY A 301 -7.72 15.46 -12.77
N LEU A 302 -8.63 14.98 -13.62
CA LEU A 302 -9.20 13.64 -13.51
C LEU A 302 -8.12 12.55 -13.65
N ALA A 303 -7.27 12.61 -14.67
CA ALA A 303 -6.23 11.62 -14.90
C ALA A 303 -5.22 11.55 -13.75
N LEU A 304 -4.84 12.71 -13.18
CA LEU A 304 -3.94 12.79 -12.03
C LEU A 304 -4.55 12.12 -10.79
N ASN A 305 -5.81 12.43 -10.48
CA ASN A 305 -6.52 11.82 -9.35
C ASN A 305 -6.73 10.32 -9.57
N PHE A 306 -7.22 9.90 -10.73
CA PHE A 306 -7.41 8.49 -11.04
C PHE A 306 -6.10 7.69 -11.02
N PHE A 307 -5.00 8.27 -11.50
CA PHE A 307 -3.69 7.64 -11.40
C PHE A 307 -3.29 7.42 -9.92
N PHE A 308 -3.44 8.44 -9.09
CA PHE A 308 -3.22 8.32 -7.64
C PHE A 308 -4.11 7.24 -7.03
N PHE A 309 -5.41 7.30 -7.24
CA PHE A 309 -6.36 6.30 -6.74
C PHE A 309 -5.98 4.87 -7.15
N LEU A 310 -5.77 4.66 -8.44
CA LEU A 310 -5.52 3.34 -9.01
C LEU A 310 -4.20 2.74 -8.49
N ARG A 311 -3.18 3.57 -8.24
CA ARG A 311 -1.95 3.17 -7.59
C ARG A 311 -2.21 2.57 -6.20
N TYR A 312 -3.00 3.24 -5.37
CA TYR A 312 -3.37 2.73 -4.04
C TYR A 312 -4.26 1.49 -4.12
N VAL A 313 -5.19 1.44 -5.07
CA VAL A 313 -6.01 0.24 -5.32
C VAL A 313 -5.12 -0.96 -5.65
N PHE A 314 -4.07 -0.76 -6.45
CA PHE A 314 -3.08 -1.80 -6.72
C PHE A 314 -2.28 -2.16 -5.46
N CYS A 315 -1.58 -1.21 -4.83
CA CYS A 315 -0.69 -1.49 -3.70
C CYS A 315 -1.43 -2.18 -2.55
N TYR A 316 -2.55 -1.60 -2.12
CA TYR A 316 -3.33 -2.10 -0.98
C TYR A 316 -4.11 -3.36 -1.38
N GLY A 317 -4.56 -3.42 -2.65
CA GLY A 317 -5.26 -4.59 -3.18
C GLY A 317 -4.34 -5.81 -3.32
N PHE A 318 -3.10 -5.64 -3.75
CA PHE A 318 -2.12 -6.71 -3.88
C PHE A 318 -1.70 -7.26 -2.51
N ALA A 319 -1.26 -6.39 -1.61
CA ALA A 319 -0.95 -6.77 -0.23
C ALA A 319 -2.15 -7.41 0.50
N GLY A 320 -3.35 -6.84 0.34
CA GLY A 320 -4.59 -7.41 0.86
C GLY A 320 -4.93 -8.78 0.25
N SER A 321 -4.60 -9.02 -1.02
CA SER A 321 -4.80 -10.33 -1.65
C SER A 321 -3.87 -11.40 -1.07
N LEU A 322 -2.61 -11.03 -0.80
CA LEU A 322 -1.62 -11.89 -0.13
C LEU A 322 -2.06 -12.22 1.30
N ALA A 323 -2.42 -11.21 2.10
CA ALA A 323 -2.91 -11.41 3.46
C ALA A 323 -4.19 -12.29 3.49
N ARG A 324 -5.13 -12.08 2.57
CA ARG A 324 -6.34 -12.91 2.47
C ARG A 324 -6.03 -14.35 2.10
N ALA A 325 -4.97 -14.62 1.32
CA ALA A 325 -4.55 -15.99 1.04
C ALA A 325 -4.08 -16.73 2.31
N GLU A 326 -3.68 -16.00 3.34
CA GLU A 326 -3.35 -16.53 4.67
C GLU A 326 -4.56 -16.64 5.59
N GLY A 327 -5.70 -16.07 5.18
CA GLY A 327 -6.89 -15.91 6.00
C GLY A 327 -6.85 -14.70 6.93
N ILE A 328 -6.00 -13.70 6.64
CA ILE A 328 -5.95 -12.41 7.34
C ILE A 328 -6.66 -11.35 6.47
N GLU A 329 -7.62 -10.64 7.07
CA GLU A 329 -8.30 -9.53 6.41
C GLU A 329 -7.67 -8.20 6.81
N LEU A 330 -7.01 -7.54 5.86
CA LEU A 330 -6.54 -6.16 6.00
C LEU A 330 -7.69 -5.16 5.83
N PRO A 331 -7.60 -3.97 6.44
CA PRO A 331 -8.61 -2.92 6.25
C PRO A 331 -8.74 -2.55 4.77
N PRO A 332 -9.93 -2.10 4.34
CA PRO A 332 -10.13 -1.67 2.96
C PRO A 332 -9.28 -0.42 2.66
N HIS A 333 -8.93 -0.24 1.39
CA HIS A 333 -8.36 1.03 0.93
C HIS A 333 -9.37 2.17 1.08
N ALA A 334 -8.89 3.40 1.20
CA ALA A 334 -9.75 4.58 1.26
C ALA A 334 -10.67 4.62 0.02
N LYS A 335 -11.95 4.89 0.23
CA LYS A 335 -12.97 4.88 -0.82
C LYS A 335 -12.96 6.13 -1.72
N CYS A 336 -12.01 7.05 -1.51
CA CYS A 336 -12.06 8.38 -2.11
C CYS A 336 -11.25 8.46 -3.41
N ILE A 337 -11.96 8.56 -4.53
CA ILE A 337 -11.89 9.57 -5.61
C ILE A 337 -13.13 9.40 -6.49
#